data_AF-A0A3N4J000-F1
#
_entry.id   AF-A0A3N4J000-F1
#
_cell.length_a   1.000
_cell.length_b   1.000
_cell.length_c   1.000
_cell.angle_alpha   90.00
_cell.angle_beta   90.00
_cell.angle_gamma   90.00
#
_symmetry.space_group_name_H-M   'P 1'
#
loop_
_entity.id
_entity.type
_entity.pdbx_description
1 polymer ?
#
loop_
_entity_poly.entity_id
_entity_poly.type
_entity_poly.pdbx_seq_one_letter_code
_entity_poly.pdbx_strand_id
1 'polypeptide(L)'
;EHISPLDLQKLQSRFYPGDTYAPHDLSHFQQRSRRQRRSPRFDACDLVGINPLKEYKNFCLLSEYVSEMGRIKHSSETGLRPVNQRRMAKAIRRAIALGFMPATHRHPEYLMHV
;
A
#
# COMPACT_ATOMS: atom_id res chain seq x y z
N GLU A 1 -16.24 -15.43 -30.41
CA GLU A 1 -16.06 -14.85 -29.06
C GLU A 1 -15.07 -15.72 -28.24
N HIS A 2 -13.76 -15.61 -28.49
CA HIS A 2 -12.75 -16.31 -27.67
C HIS A 2 -12.20 -15.33 -26.63
N ILE A 3 -12.55 -15.55 -25.36
CA ILE A 3 -11.98 -14.78 -24.24
C ILE A 3 -10.52 -15.22 -24.07
N SER A 4 -9.58 -14.27 -24.05
CA SER A 4 -8.17 -14.60 -23.87
C SER A 4 -7.93 -15.25 -22.49
N PRO A 5 -7.00 -16.21 -22.36
CA PRO A 5 -6.68 -16.83 -21.07
C PRO A 5 -6.17 -15.82 -20.03
N LEU A 6 -5.55 -14.71 -20.48
CA LEU A 6 -5.14 -13.59 -19.63
C LEU A 6 -6.33 -12.85 -19.03
N ASP A 7 -7.42 -12.67 -19.78
CA ASP A 7 -8.62 -12.00 -19.28
C ASP A 7 -9.43 -12.90 -18.34
N LEU A 8 -9.38 -14.21 -18.55
CA LEU A 8 -9.92 -15.19 -17.60
C LEU A 8 -9.20 -15.14 -16.25
N GLN A 9 -7.85 -15.01 -16.24
CA GLN A 9 -7.08 -14.91 -15.01
C GLN A 9 -7.43 -13.64 -14.20
N LYS A 10 -7.63 -12.50 -14.88
CA LYS A 10 -8.11 -11.27 -14.23
C LYS A 10 -9.52 -11.44 -13.65
N LEU A 11 -10.29 -12.41 -14.15
CA LEU A 11 -11.66 -12.63 -13.74
C LEU A 11 -11.78 -13.44 -12.44
N GLN A 12 -10.80 -14.29 -12.16
CA GLN A 12 -10.84 -15.28 -11.08
C GLN A 12 -10.77 -14.62 -9.69
N SER A 13 -11.67 -15.03 -8.80
CA SER A 13 -11.58 -14.70 -7.37
C SER A 13 -10.37 -15.42 -6.79
N ARG A 14 -9.56 -14.74 -5.96
CA ARG A 14 -8.53 -15.42 -5.16
C ARG A 14 -9.25 -16.20 -4.05
N PHE A 15 -9.09 -17.51 -4.04
CA PHE A 15 -9.52 -18.40 -2.95
C PHE A 15 -8.27 -18.88 -2.22
N TYR A 16 -8.34 -18.94 -0.90
CA TYR A 16 -7.28 -19.55 -0.09
C TYR A 16 -7.63 -21.02 0.18
N PRO A 17 -6.63 -21.89 0.36
CA PRO A 17 -6.88 -23.26 0.81
C PRO A 17 -7.70 -23.26 2.11
N GLY A 18 -8.85 -23.93 2.12
CA GLY A 18 -9.77 -23.98 3.26
C GLY A 18 -10.99 -23.06 3.15
N ASP A 19 -11.05 -22.18 2.16
CA ASP A 19 -12.25 -21.36 1.91
C ASP A 19 -13.38 -22.23 1.32
N THR A 20 -14.53 -22.27 2.00
CA THR A 20 -15.76 -22.86 1.44
C THR A 20 -16.43 -21.85 0.50
N TYR A 21 -16.73 -22.26 -0.72
CA TYR A 21 -17.50 -21.46 -1.69
C TYR A 21 -18.89 -22.05 -1.89
N ALA A 22 -19.87 -21.18 -2.11
CA ALA A 22 -21.18 -21.57 -2.64
C ALA A 22 -21.24 -21.29 -4.16
N PRO A 23 -22.12 -21.95 -4.93
CA PRO A 23 -22.30 -21.66 -6.36
C PRO A 23 -22.57 -20.17 -6.65
N HIS A 24 -23.27 -19.48 -5.73
CA HIS A 24 -23.54 -18.04 -5.83
C HIS A 24 -22.27 -17.17 -5.73
N ASP A 25 -21.22 -17.63 -5.04
CA ASP A 25 -19.96 -16.88 -4.88
C ASP A 25 -19.18 -16.73 -6.20
N LEU A 26 -19.48 -17.57 -7.19
CA LEU A 26 -18.84 -17.56 -8.50
C LEU A 26 -19.55 -16.63 -9.49
N SER A 27 -20.68 -16.03 -9.11
CA SER A 27 -21.41 -15.08 -9.94
C SER A 27 -20.58 -13.83 -10.25
N HIS A 28 -20.70 -13.31 -11.48
CA HIS A 28 -20.01 -12.09 -11.92
C HIS A 28 -20.27 -10.89 -11.03
N PHE A 29 -21.48 -10.77 -10.47
CA PHE A 29 -21.82 -9.68 -9.54
C PHE A 29 -20.99 -9.76 -8.25
N GLN A 30 -20.88 -10.94 -7.66
CA GLN A 30 -20.14 -11.17 -6.42
C GLN A 30 -18.63 -11.08 -6.64
N GLN A 31 -18.15 -11.58 -7.77
CA GLN A 31 -16.74 -11.41 -8.17
C GLN A 31 -16.37 -9.93 -8.31
N ARG A 32 -17.27 -9.09 -8.87
CA ARG A 32 -17.06 -7.64 -8.97
C ARG A 32 -17.05 -6.95 -7.60
N SER A 33 -17.95 -7.31 -6.69
CA SER A 33 -17.98 -6.72 -5.34
C SER A 33 -16.70 -7.04 -4.55
N ARG A 34 -16.16 -8.26 -4.68
CA ARG A 34 -14.87 -8.68 -4.09
C ARG A 34 -13.66 -7.91 -4.63
N ARG A 35 -13.73 -7.37 -5.85
CA ARG A 35 -12.65 -6.55 -6.44
C ARG A 35 -12.59 -5.14 -5.88
N GLN A 36 -13.61 -4.68 -5.17
CA GLN A 36 -13.59 -3.35 -4.58
C GLN A 36 -12.44 -3.24 -3.58
N ARG A 37 -11.56 -2.25 -3.80
CA ARG A 37 -10.42 -1.99 -2.92
C ARG A 37 -10.96 -1.60 -1.54
N ARG A 38 -10.64 -2.42 -0.54
CA ARG A 38 -10.92 -2.10 0.86
C ARG A 38 -9.68 -1.49 1.46
N SER A 39 -9.86 -0.39 2.19
CA SER A 39 -8.81 0.10 3.08
C SER A 39 -8.47 -0.98 4.10
N PRO A 40 -7.19 -1.16 4.45
CA PRO A 40 -6.81 -2.12 5.48
C PRO A 40 -7.54 -1.81 6.78
N ARG A 41 -7.98 -2.87 7.48
CA ARG A 41 -8.70 -2.74 8.76
C ARG A 41 -7.81 -2.18 9.87
N PHE A 42 -6.54 -2.50 9.83
CA PHE A 42 -5.55 -2.11 10.83
C PHE A 42 -4.42 -1.32 10.18
N ASP A 43 -3.94 -0.32 10.90
CA ASP A 43 -2.81 0.51 10.48
C ASP A 43 -1.51 -0.29 10.64
N ALA A 44 -0.67 -0.31 9.60
CA ALA A 44 0.62 -0.97 9.62
C ALA A 44 1.54 -0.46 10.75
N CYS A 45 1.53 0.85 11.04
CA CYS A 45 2.34 1.42 12.11
C CYS A 45 1.90 0.92 13.50
N ASP A 46 0.59 0.79 13.71
CA ASP A 46 0.03 0.33 14.98
C ASP A 46 0.29 -1.17 15.17
N LEU A 47 0.22 -1.97 14.09
CA LEU A 47 0.51 -3.41 14.13
C LEU A 47 1.97 -3.72 14.48
N VAL A 48 2.91 -2.96 13.93
CA VAL A 48 4.35 -3.14 14.20
C VAL A 48 4.78 -2.43 15.50
N GLY A 49 3.95 -1.52 16.02
CA GLY A 49 4.25 -0.78 17.25
C GLY A 49 5.31 0.32 17.07
N ILE A 50 5.46 0.84 15.85
CA ILE A 50 6.48 1.83 15.51
C ILE A 50 5.89 3.24 15.55
N ASN A 51 6.64 4.20 16.12
CA ASN A 51 6.30 5.61 16.01
C ASN A 51 7.01 6.24 14.80
N PRO A 52 6.30 6.53 13.69
CA PRO A 52 6.94 6.99 12.46
C PRO A 52 7.68 8.33 12.64
N LEU A 53 7.29 9.16 13.62
CA LEU A 53 7.99 10.42 13.88
C LEU A 53 9.45 10.23 14.35
N LYS A 54 9.78 9.09 14.96
CA LYS A 54 11.14 8.78 15.41
C LYS A 54 11.99 8.16 14.29
N GLU A 55 11.36 7.46 13.36
CA GLU A 55 12.02 6.73 12.26
C GLU A 55 12.38 7.58 11.04
N TYR A 56 12.72 8.86 11.25
CA TYR A 56 13.07 9.76 10.15
C TYR A 56 14.41 9.40 9.45
N LYS A 57 15.21 8.52 10.05
CA LYS A 57 16.48 8.03 9.49
C LYS A 57 16.29 6.80 8.61
N ASN A 58 15.16 6.11 8.71
CA ASN A 58 14.89 4.89 7.97
C ASN A 58 14.30 5.23 6.60
N PHE A 59 15.17 5.43 5.61
CA PHE A 59 14.75 5.81 4.26
C PHE A 59 13.92 4.71 3.56
N CYS A 60 14.14 3.42 3.85
CA CYS A 60 13.34 2.34 3.29
C CYS A 60 11.88 2.43 3.74
N LEU A 61 11.65 2.63 5.04
CA LEU A 61 10.31 2.79 5.58
C LEU A 61 9.61 4.03 5.00
N LEU A 62 10.30 5.17 4.93
CA LEU A 62 9.71 6.42 4.43
C LEU A 62 9.42 6.38 2.92
N SER A 63 10.31 5.78 2.13
CA SER A 63 10.19 5.69 0.67
C SER A 63 8.94 4.93 0.23
N GLU A 64 8.47 3.98 1.04
CA GLU A 64 7.23 3.25 0.77
C GLU A 64 5.98 4.13 0.85
N TYR A 65 6.01 5.18 1.67
CA TYR A 65 4.91 6.15 1.81
C TYR A 65 5.02 7.35 0.86
N VAL A 66 5.93 7.27 -0.11
CA VAL A 66 6.20 8.30 -1.09
C VAL A 66 5.95 7.77 -2.51
N SER A 67 5.37 8.61 -3.37
CA SER A 67 5.17 8.30 -4.78
C SER A 67 6.51 8.21 -5.50
N GLU A 68 6.51 7.68 -6.71
CA GLU A 68 7.73 7.63 -7.52
C GLU A 68 8.35 9.02 -7.75
N MET A 69 7.52 10.06 -7.81
CA MET A 69 7.92 11.47 -7.94
C MET A 69 8.24 12.18 -6.61
N GLY A 70 8.42 11.45 -5.50
CA GLY A 70 8.79 12.08 -4.22
C GLY A 70 7.64 12.74 -3.45
N ARG A 71 6.38 12.62 -3.91
CA ARG A 71 5.20 13.19 -3.21
C ARG A 71 4.71 12.25 -2.12
N ILE A 72 4.30 12.78 -0.98
CA ILE A 72 3.69 11.97 0.09
C ILE A 72 2.35 11.40 -0.40
N LYS A 73 2.18 10.07 -0.34
CA LYS A 73 0.96 9.37 -0.76
C LYS A 73 -0.24 9.80 0.10
N HIS A 74 -1.44 9.84 -0.51
CA HIS A 74 -2.67 10.18 0.23
C HIS A 74 -3.09 9.06 1.18
N SER A 75 -3.89 9.36 2.22
CA SER A 75 -4.34 8.36 3.21
C SER A 75 -5.14 7.20 2.59
N SER A 76 -5.80 7.44 1.46
CA SER A 76 -6.49 6.40 0.68
C SER A 76 -5.55 5.35 0.09
N GLU A 77 -4.29 5.73 -0.18
CA GLU A 77 -3.27 4.83 -0.70
C GLU A 77 -2.46 4.19 0.43
N THR A 78 -2.12 4.97 1.47
CA THR A 78 -1.30 4.47 2.58
C THR A 78 -2.07 3.60 3.55
N GLY A 79 -3.39 3.79 3.68
CA GLY A 79 -4.23 3.05 4.62
C GLY A 79 -3.92 3.34 6.09
N LEU A 80 -3.11 4.37 6.39
CA LEU A 80 -2.75 4.74 7.76
C LEU A 80 -3.88 5.53 8.43
N ARG A 81 -3.97 5.45 9.76
CA ARG A 81 -4.86 6.30 10.54
C ARG A 81 -4.44 7.77 10.40
N PRO A 82 -5.37 8.75 10.47
CA PRO A 82 -5.03 10.16 10.28
C PRO A 82 -3.92 10.68 11.21
N VAL A 83 -3.83 10.16 12.44
CA VAL A 83 -2.78 10.52 13.41
C VAL A 83 -1.41 10.04 12.93
N ASN A 84 -1.32 8.78 12.51
CA ASN A 84 -0.07 8.17 12.04
C ASN A 84 0.32 8.71 10.67
N GLN A 85 -0.63 8.97 9.77
CA GLN A 85 -0.38 9.66 8.50
C GLN A 85 0.28 11.03 8.71
N ARG A 86 -0.19 11.84 9.67
CA ARG A 86 0.42 13.13 9.99
C ARG A 86 1.83 12.98 10.55
N ARG A 87 2.05 11.98 11.42
CA ARG A 87 3.37 11.68 12.00
C ARG A 87 4.35 11.20 10.92
N MET A 88 3.91 10.31 10.03
CA MET A 88 4.65 9.83 8.86
C MET A 88 5.02 11.00 7.94
N ALA A 89 4.05 11.83 7.58
CA ALA A 89 4.30 13.01 6.75
C ALA A 89 5.32 13.99 7.38
N LYS A 90 5.29 14.14 8.71
CA LYS A 90 6.28 14.95 9.44
C LYS A 90 7.67 14.31 9.44
N ALA A 91 7.75 12.99 9.56
CA ALA A 91 9.02 12.25 9.46
C ALA A 91 9.64 12.37 8.06
N ILE A 92 8.84 12.19 7.00
CA ILE A 92 9.26 12.36 5.60
C ILE A 92 9.79 13.78 5.38
N ARG A 93 9.03 14.80 5.76
CA ARG A 93 9.48 16.20 5.61
C ARG A 93 10.76 16.50 6.38
N ARG A 94 10.94 15.89 7.57
CA ARG A 94 12.17 16.02 8.35
C ARG A 94 13.34 15.35 7.64
N ALA A 95 13.17 14.14 7.12
CA ALA A 95 14.21 13.41 6.39
C ALA A 95 14.68 14.18 5.14
N ILE A 96 13.74 14.77 4.39
CA ILE A 96 14.04 15.64 3.24
C ILE A 96 14.82 16.88 3.69
N ALA A 97 14.35 17.58 4.72
CA ALA A 97 15.00 18.81 5.20
C ALA A 97 16.43 18.58 5.73
N LEU A 98 16.70 17.39 6.28
CA LEU A 98 18.04 17.00 6.75
C LEU A 98 18.94 16.40 5.66
N GLY A 99 18.41 16.17 4.46
CA GLY A 99 19.16 15.58 3.34
C GLY A 99 19.30 14.05 3.38
N PHE A 100 18.50 13.35 4.20
CA PHE A 100 18.51 11.87 4.23
C PHE A 100 17.67 11.22 3.13
N MET A 101 16.76 11.98 2.49
CA MET A 101 15.91 11.44 1.43
C MET A 101 15.66 12.50 0.34
N PRO A 102 15.69 12.13 -0.95
CA PRO A 102 15.36 13.06 -2.03
C PRO A 102 13.90 13.51 -2.01
N ALA A 103 13.64 14.73 -2.50
CA ALA A 103 12.30 15.30 -2.59
C ALA A 103 11.57 15.01 -3.91
N THR A 104 12.31 14.62 -4.95
CA THR A 104 11.81 14.51 -6.34
C THR A 104 11.61 13.08 -6.81
N HIS A 105 12.22 12.11 -6.13
CA HIS A 105 12.16 10.70 -6.46
C HIS A 105 12.23 9.87 -5.17
N ARG A 106 12.03 8.55 -5.27
CA ARG A 106 12.31 7.64 -4.16
C ARG A 106 13.80 7.51 -3.93
N HIS A 107 14.21 7.13 -2.72
CA HIS A 107 15.62 6.92 -2.42
C HIS A 107 16.23 5.88 -3.39
N PRO A 108 17.42 6.11 -3.98
CA PRO A 108 17.99 5.22 -4.99
C PRO A 108 18.27 3.82 -4.44
N GLU A 109 18.76 3.71 -3.21
CA GLU A 109 18.99 2.39 -2.58
C GLU A 109 17.67 1.63 -2.36
N TYR A 110 16.56 2.33 -2.11
CA TYR A 110 15.25 1.69 -2.03
C TYR A 110 14.87 1.07 -3.38
N LEU A 111 15.12 1.77 -4.49
CA LEU A 111 14.82 1.27 -5.84
C LEU A 111 15.68 0.08 -6.24
N MET A 112 16.90 -0.05 -5.71
CA MET A 112 17.76 -1.21 -5.98
C MET A 112 17.33 -2.49 -5.24
N HIS A 113 16.55 -2.35 -4.17
CA HIS A 113 16.17 -3.46 -3.27
C HIS A 113 14.70 -3.88 -3.35
N VAL A 114 13.89 -3.20 -4.18
CA VAL A 114 12.49 -3.55 -4.49
C VAL A 114 12.43 -4.39 -5.74
#